data_AF-A0A836Q804-F1
#
_entry.id   AF-A0A836Q804-F1
#
_cell.length_a   1.000
_cell.length_b   1.000
_cell.length_c   1.000
_cell.angle_alpha   90.00
_cell.angle_beta   90.00
_cell.angle_gamma   90.00
#
_symmetry.space_group_name_H-M   'P 1'
#
loop_
_entity.id
_entity.type
_entity.pdbx_description
1 polymer ?
#
loop_
_entity_poly.entity_id
_entity_poly.type
_entity_poly.pdbx_seq_one_letter_code
_entity_poly.pdbx_strand_id
1 'polypeptide(L)'
;MTSSVVTKEGISFRFPWMFGREYDVLFFFLPVILGVTLFYFVRFSPLGLSALWSVLLLEAFGAGAFHWGPTWFAYFDKKNRESWKTQPLKFAVFFIAPLVVLPLCIVGSIYIPWVVTLITMLWALQHLIQQNIGILLLYHNQNQGEAIVDRTTEMRSQQAPAIFFAAILYWRHFFGSPSFWVYKLIGIILFGFAAYFVAKYLIEFSKLVRDGAAVNVPALAFWALSVVAFLPCAYLGNKPDDCFLIPLTMHWFQYIGLNYMLVRNKYVETSDHASNLPMLKISPVLLFVVTGAVGIGILILIKLGMNVKGVSPLAIQVLAGTYMGIANLHYLHDAFLWRFREEHARKTILPFLMSYRKKQQASAA
;
A
#
# COMPACT_ATOMS: atom_id res chain seq x y z
N MET A 1 14.12 25.49 -33.22
CA MET A 1 15.59 25.66 -33.18
C MET A 1 16.15 24.69 -32.16
N THR A 2 16.94 23.76 -32.66
CA THR A 2 17.59 22.66 -31.96
C THR A 2 18.75 23.17 -31.12
N SER A 3 18.65 23.14 -29.79
CA SER A 3 19.82 23.17 -28.92
C SER A 3 20.28 21.73 -28.69
N SER A 4 21.03 21.19 -29.65
CA SER A 4 21.83 19.98 -29.45
C SER A 4 22.99 20.34 -28.53
N VAL A 5 22.76 20.25 -27.22
CA VAL A 5 23.86 20.22 -26.26
C VAL A 5 24.51 18.84 -26.42
N VAL A 6 25.66 18.83 -27.06
CA VAL A 6 26.57 17.68 -27.05
C VAL A 6 27.11 17.56 -25.62
N THR A 7 26.42 16.80 -24.78
CA THR A 7 26.95 16.37 -23.49
C THR A 7 27.87 15.18 -23.73
N LYS A 8 29.07 15.19 -23.13
CA LYS A 8 29.85 13.96 -22.85
C LYS A 8 28.93 12.82 -22.45
N GLU A 9 29.27 11.56 -22.76
CA GLU A 9 28.62 10.33 -22.25
C GLU A 9 28.19 10.55 -20.79
N GLY A 10 26.93 10.90 -20.61
CA GLY A 10 26.44 11.59 -19.43
C GLY A 10 25.19 10.86 -18.97
N ILE A 11 25.07 10.71 -17.66
CA ILE A 11 23.92 10.03 -17.05
C ILE A 11 22.63 10.65 -17.60
N SER A 12 21.85 9.84 -18.32
CA SER A 12 20.57 10.26 -18.88
C SER A 12 19.51 10.16 -17.80
N PHE A 13 18.80 11.26 -17.53
CA PHE A 13 17.68 11.28 -16.56
C PHE A 13 16.35 11.28 -17.29
N ARG A 14 15.39 10.50 -16.77
CA ARG A 14 14.03 10.37 -17.33
C ARG A 14 12.97 10.52 -16.23
N PHE A 15 11.83 11.09 -16.64
CA PHE A 15 10.68 11.35 -15.77
C PHE A 15 9.40 10.77 -16.38
N PRO A 16 9.28 9.43 -16.52
CA PRO A 16 8.11 8.80 -17.11
C PRO A 16 6.92 8.83 -16.16
N TRP A 17 6.02 9.80 -16.33
CA TRP A 17 4.78 9.89 -15.55
C TRP A 17 3.79 8.78 -15.95
N MET A 18 3.16 8.13 -14.98
CA MET A 18 2.15 7.07 -15.17
C MET A 18 0.80 7.66 -15.59
N PHE A 19 0.31 8.65 -14.86
CA PHE A 19 -0.98 9.30 -15.11
C PHE A 19 -0.87 10.77 -15.57
N GLY A 20 0.37 11.25 -15.71
CA GLY A 20 0.68 12.65 -15.94
C GLY A 20 1.28 13.29 -14.69
N ARG A 21 2.07 14.35 -14.89
CA ARG A 21 2.86 14.98 -13.81
C ARG A 21 1.99 15.40 -12.63
N GLU A 22 0.85 16.02 -12.89
CA GLU A 22 -0.04 16.55 -11.85
C GLU A 22 -0.61 15.43 -10.96
N TYR A 23 -1.16 14.37 -11.58
CA TYR A 23 -1.73 13.24 -10.86
C TYR A 23 -0.68 12.42 -10.12
N ASP A 24 0.48 12.19 -10.75
CA ASP A 24 1.57 11.45 -10.11
C ASP A 24 2.11 12.22 -8.90
N VAL A 25 2.32 13.54 -9.02
CA VAL A 25 2.73 14.38 -7.89
C VAL A 25 1.70 14.34 -6.78
N LEU A 26 0.41 14.53 -7.10
CA LEU A 26 -0.67 14.57 -6.13
C LEU A 26 -0.85 13.24 -5.38
N PHE A 27 -0.85 12.12 -6.09
CA PHE A 27 -1.20 10.82 -5.51
C PHE A 27 0.00 9.98 -5.09
N PHE A 28 1.21 10.26 -5.58
CA PHE A 28 2.35 9.40 -5.29
C PHE A 28 3.51 10.10 -4.58
N PHE A 29 3.75 11.40 -4.80
CA PHE A 29 4.86 12.12 -4.17
C PHE A 29 4.42 12.99 -2.99
N LEU A 30 3.33 13.75 -3.12
CA LEU A 30 2.80 14.58 -2.04
C LEU A 30 2.43 13.77 -0.78
N PRO A 31 1.85 12.55 -0.87
CA PRO A 31 1.51 11.76 0.30
C PRO A 31 2.74 11.31 1.11
N VAL A 32 3.89 11.21 0.46
CA VAL A 32 5.17 10.91 1.13
C VAL A 32 5.57 12.09 2.01
N ILE A 33 5.54 13.31 1.45
CA ILE A 33 5.83 14.54 2.17
C ILE A 33 4.86 14.68 3.34
N LEU A 34 3.56 14.40 3.10
CA LEU A 34 2.55 14.40 4.14
C LEU A 34 2.87 13.38 5.24
N GLY A 35 3.13 12.12 4.89
CA GLY A 35 3.48 11.08 5.86
C GLY A 35 4.70 11.41 6.71
N VAL A 36 5.77 11.92 6.08
CA VAL A 36 6.98 12.38 6.80
C VAL A 36 6.66 13.56 7.72
N THR A 37 5.90 14.53 7.22
CA THR A 37 5.50 15.71 8.01
C THR A 37 4.67 15.30 9.22
N LEU A 38 3.71 14.39 9.04
CA LEU A 38 2.92 13.83 10.13
C LEU A 38 3.79 13.08 11.14
N PHE A 39 4.77 12.30 10.68
CA PHE A 39 5.74 11.65 11.56
C PHE A 39 6.50 12.67 12.42
N TYR A 40 6.97 13.77 11.82
CA TYR A 40 7.64 14.84 12.58
C TYR A 40 6.69 15.50 13.58
N PHE A 41 5.45 15.81 13.19
CA PHE A 41 4.45 16.39 14.08
C PHE A 41 4.14 15.48 15.27
N VAL A 42 3.88 14.19 15.03
CA VAL A 42 3.60 13.21 16.10
C VAL A 42 4.81 13.04 17.03
N ARG A 43 6.03 13.03 16.49
CA ARG A 43 7.24 12.84 17.29
C ARG A 43 7.60 14.05 18.16
N PHE A 44 7.50 15.25 17.61
CA PHE A 44 8.14 16.44 18.16
C PHE A 44 7.16 17.52 18.63
N SER A 45 5.87 17.43 18.31
CA SER A 45 4.90 18.44 18.74
C SER A 45 4.36 18.15 20.15
N PRO A 46 4.30 19.15 21.05
CA PRO A 46 3.60 19.03 22.32
C PRO A 46 2.07 18.83 22.15
N LEU A 47 1.53 19.10 20.96
CA LEU A 47 0.13 18.84 20.59
C LEU A 47 -0.13 17.38 20.15
N GLY A 48 0.92 16.57 19.94
CA GLY A 48 0.82 15.17 19.49
C GLY A 48 0.16 14.20 20.48
N LEU A 49 -0.29 14.69 21.64
CA LEU A 49 -0.89 13.90 22.72
C LEU A 49 -2.42 13.83 22.68
N SER A 50 -3.12 14.66 21.89
CA SER A 50 -4.56 14.46 21.75
C SER A 50 -4.81 13.26 20.83
N ALA A 51 -5.12 12.12 21.43
CA ALA A 51 -5.49 10.89 20.72
C ALA A 51 -6.53 11.15 19.62
N LEU A 52 -7.42 12.15 19.82
CA LEU A 52 -8.38 12.60 18.83
C LEU A 52 -7.75 13.28 17.60
N TRP A 53 -6.71 14.12 17.73
CA TRP A 53 -6.05 14.74 16.58
C TRP A 53 -5.06 13.83 15.89
N SER A 54 -4.43 12.88 16.58
CA SER A 54 -3.62 11.85 15.91
C SER A 54 -4.52 10.88 15.15
N VAL A 55 -5.66 10.47 15.75
CA VAL A 55 -6.71 9.70 15.07
C VAL A 55 -7.32 10.51 13.93
N LEU A 56 -7.65 11.79 14.09
CA LEU A 56 -8.11 12.64 12.99
C LEU A 56 -6.99 12.99 12.00
N LEU A 57 -5.70 12.98 12.31
CA LEU A 57 -4.66 13.21 11.28
C LEU A 57 -4.34 11.92 10.51
N LEU A 58 -4.41 10.78 11.19
CA LEU A 58 -4.34 9.43 10.61
C LEU A 58 -5.63 9.07 9.85
N GLU A 59 -6.81 9.51 10.30
CA GLU A 59 -8.13 9.16 9.75
C GLU A 59 -8.84 10.31 9.00
N ALA A 60 -8.55 11.60 9.23
CA ALA A 60 -9.24 12.74 8.58
C ALA A 60 -8.69 13.10 7.19
N PHE A 61 -7.74 12.35 6.67
CA PHE A 61 -7.65 12.22 5.21
C PHE A 61 -8.48 11.06 4.65
N GLY A 62 -9.19 10.31 5.49
CA GLY A 62 -10.13 9.25 5.16
C GLY A 62 -9.54 8.06 4.39
N ALA A 63 -8.31 8.18 3.92
CA ALA A 63 -7.82 7.41 2.80
C ALA A 63 -7.81 5.90 3.09
N GLY A 64 -7.72 5.49 4.36
CA GLY A 64 -7.95 4.13 4.85
C GLY A 64 -9.27 3.51 4.37
N ALA A 65 -10.41 3.90 4.92
CA ALA A 65 -11.67 3.32 4.50
C ALA A 65 -12.02 3.65 3.03
N PHE A 66 -11.61 4.82 2.55
CA PHE A 66 -11.87 5.24 1.18
C PHE A 66 -11.10 4.38 0.15
N HIS A 67 -9.86 3.93 0.42
CA HIS A 67 -9.15 3.02 -0.50
C HIS A 67 -9.73 1.60 -0.52
N TRP A 68 -10.61 1.24 0.42
CA TRP A 68 -11.32 -0.05 0.36
C TRP A 68 -12.39 -0.05 -0.71
N GLY A 69 -13.15 1.03 -0.86
CA GLY A 69 -14.27 1.14 -1.81
C GLY A 69 -13.96 0.61 -3.22
N PRO A 70 -12.80 0.95 -3.81
CA PRO A 70 -12.45 0.46 -5.13
C PRO A 70 -12.20 -1.04 -5.25
N THR A 71 -11.70 -1.68 -4.20
CA THR A 71 -11.53 -3.15 -4.18
C THR A 71 -12.87 -3.87 -4.27
N TRP A 72 -13.97 -3.24 -3.84
CA TRP A 72 -15.31 -3.77 -4.03
C TRP A 72 -15.76 -3.77 -5.49
N PHE A 73 -15.35 -2.81 -6.33
CA PHE A 73 -15.66 -2.87 -7.78
C PHE A 73 -15.01 -4.09 -8.41
N ALA A 74 -13.74 -4.33 -8.08
CA ALA A 74 -13.02 -5.49 -8.56
C ALA A 74 -13.65 -6.81 -8.07
N TYR A 75 -14.13 -6.82 -6.83
CA TYR A 75 -14.80 -7.98 -6.24
C TYR A 75 -16.12 -8.31 -6.96
N PHE A 76 -16.92 -7.28 -7.23
CA PHE A 76 -18.25 -7.45 -7.83
C PHE A 76 -18.25 -7.49 -9.36
N ASP A 77 -17.17 -7.11 -10.03
CA ASP A 77 -17.02 -7.19 -11.48
C ASP A 77 -17.30 -8.63 -11.95
N LYS A 78 -18.36 -8.78 -12.75
CA LYS A 78 -18.82 -10.06 -13.30
C LYS A 78 -17.68 -10.85 -13.96
N LYS A 79 -16.83 -10.20 -14.76
CA LYS A 79 -15.73 -10.87 -15.47
C LYS A 79 -14.66 -11.38 -14.51
N ASN A 80 -14.41 -10.66 -13.42
CA ASN A 80 -13.49 -11.14 -12.36
C ASN A 80 -14.07 -12.36 -11.67
N ARG A 81 -15.35 -12.30 -11.26
CA ARG A 81 -16.02 -13.42 -10.57
C ARG A 81 -16.05 -14.68 -11.43
N GLU A 82 -16.36 -14.55 -12.71
CA GLU A 82 -16.37 -15.68 -13.65
C GLU A 82 -14.97 -16.29 -13.82
N SER A 83 -13.94 -15.46 -13.95
CA SER A 83 -12.55 -15.91 -14.08
C SER A 83 -12.04 -16.67 -12.85
N TRP A 84 -12.44 -16.25 -11.64
CA TRP A 84 -12.01 -16.90 -10.40
C TRP A 84 -12.83 -18.14 -10.03
N LYS A 85 -14.08 -18.24 -10.49
CA LYS A 85 -14.92 -19.44 -10.30
C LYS A 85 -14.35 -20.69 -10.95
N THR A 86 -13.67 -20.56 -12.08
CA THR A 86 -13.14 -21.69 -12.83
C THR A 86 -11.87 -22.30 -12.22
N GLN A 87 -11.33 -21.70 -11.16
CA GLN A 87 -10.06 -22.10 -10.56
C GLN A 87 -10.24 -22.43 -9.07
N PRO A 88 -10.23 -23.72 -8.65
CA PRO A 88 -10.66 -24.14 -7.31
C PRO A 88 -9.98 -23.41 -6.15
N LEU A 89 -8.65 -23.25 -6.19
CA LEU A 89 -7.91 -22.54 -5.15
C LEU A 89 -8.29 -21.05 -5.10
N LYS A 90 -8.42 -20.41 -6.26
CA LYS A 90 -8.80 -19.00 -6.35
C LYS A 90 -10.26 -18.80 -5.96
N PHE A 91 -11.14 -19.75 -6.27
CA PHE A 91 -12.50 -19.76 -5.81
C PHE A 91 -12.57 -19.81 -4.29
N ALA A 92 -11.85 -20.75 -3.66
CA ALA A 92 -11.82 -20.86 -2.20
C ALA A 92 -11.34 -19.55 -1.56
N VAL A 93 -10.26 -18.99 -2.07
CA VAL A 93 -9.70 -17.75 -1.51
C VAL A 93 -10.59 -16.53 -1.81
N PHE A 94 -11.20 -16.43 -2.99
CA PHE A 94 -11.99 -15.25 -3.37
C PHE A 94 -13.41 -15.26 -2.79
N PHE A 95 -14.05 -16.43 -2.67
CA PHE A 95 -15.45 -16.54 -2.23
C PHE A 95 -15.59 -17.06 -0.80
N ILE A 96 -14.77 -18.03 -0.39
CA ILE A 96 -14.93 -18.70 0.90
C ILE A 96 -14.14 -17.99 2.00
N ALA A 97 -12.90 -17.58 1.73
CA ALA A 97 -12.08 -16.93 2.75
C ALA A 97 -12.76 -15.69 3.36
N PRO A 98 -13.51 -14.84 2.62
CA PRO A 98 -14.28 -13.76 3.23
C PRO A 98 -15.28 -14.17 4.30
N LEU A 99 -15.96 -15.31 4.08
CA LEU A 99 -16.94 -15.87 5.01
C LEU A 99 -16.30 -16.49 6.25
N VAL A 100 -14.99 -16.77 6.21
CA VAL A 100 -14.25 -17.40 7.29
C VAL A 100 -13.43 -16.38 8.08
N VAL A 101 -12.69 -15.52 7.39
CA VAL A 101 -11.76 -14.55 8.00
C VAL A 101 -12.52 -13.55 8.87
N LEU A 102 -13.67 -13.04 8.43
CA LEU A 102 -14.43 -12.05 9.20
C LEU A 102 -14.97 -12.63 10.53
N PRO A 103 -15.70 -13.76 10.55
CA PRO A 103 -16.09 -14.39 11.81
C PRO A 103 -14.90 -14.77 12.71
N LEU A 104 -13.81 -15.28 12.14
CA LEU A 104 -12.62 -15.62 12.92
C LEU A 104 -11.97 -14.38 13.56
N CYS A 105 -11.95 -13.23 12.88
CA CYS A 105 -11.46 -11.99 13.46
C CYS A 105 -12.38 -11.48 14.58
N ILE A 106 -13.70 -11.59 14.42
CA ILE A 106 -14.68 -11.20 15.45
C ILE A 106 -14.53 -12.10 16.69
N VAL A 107 -14.61 -13.42 16.52
CA VAL A 107 -14.47 -14.40 17.60
C VAL A 107 -13.08 -14.29 18.24
N GLY A 108 -12.03 -14.22 17.43
CA GLY A 108 -10.67 -14.06 17.89
C GLY A 108 -10.45 -12.76 18.68
N SER A 109 -11.11 -11.66 18.31
CA SER A 109 -10.98 -10.39 19.05
C SER A 109 -11.67 -10.44 20.42
N ILE A 110 -12.66 -11.33 20.58
CA ILE A 110 -13.31 -11.56 21.87
C ILE A 110 -12.41 -12.40 22.78
N TYR A 111 -11.86 -13.51 22.27
CA TYR A 111 -11.16 -14.49 23.10
C TYR A 111 -9.64 -14.31 23.16
N ILE A 112 -9.01 -13.89 22.05
CA ILE A 112 -7.55 -13.82 21.91
C ILE A 112 -7.14 -12.59 21.06
N PRO A 113 -7.48 -11.35 21.48
CA PRO A 113 -7.33 -10.14 20.67
C PRO A 113 -5.89 -9.86 20.23
N TRP A 114 -4.90 -10.25 21.04
CA TRP A 114 -3.48 -10.03 20.70
C TRP A 114 -3.04 -10.88 19.50
N VAL A 115 -3.57 -12.10 19.33
CA VAL A 115 -3.26 -12.95 18.17
C VAL A 115 -3.85 -12.35 16.90
N VAL A 116 -5.11 -11.90 16.96
CA VAL A 116 -5.75 -11.24 15.81
C VAL A 116 -4.97 -10.00 15.41
N THR A 117 -4.60 -9.17 16.38
CA THR A 117 -3.79 -7.97 16.15
C THR A 117 -2.44 -8.32 15.49
N LEU A 118 -1.73 -9.32 16.02
CA LEU A 118 -0.45 -9.77 15.47
C LEU A 118 -0.59 -10.27 14.02
N ILE A 119 -1.59 -11.10 13.73
CA ILE A 119 -1.86 -11.62 12.38
C ILE A 119 -2.18 -10.47 11.42
N THR A 120 -3.05 -9.55 11.82
CA THR A 120 -3.40 -8.36 11.02
C THR A 120 -2.17 -7.49 10.76
N MET A 121 -1.30 -7.29 11.75
CA MET A 121 -0.05 -6.52 11.56
C MET A 121 0.92 -7.23 10.62
N LEU A 122 1.12 -8.54 10.76
CA LEU A 122 1.95 -9.34 9.85
C LEU A 122 1.43 -9.25 8.41
N TRP A 123 0.12 -9.33 8.23
CA TRP A 123 -0.51 -9.19 6.92
C TRP A 123 -0.37 -7.77 6.37
N ALA A 124 -0.60 -6.75 7.19
CA ALA A 124 -0.42 -5.35 6.80
C ALA A 124 1.03 -5.08 6.35
N LEU A 125 2.04 -5.58 7.08
CA LEU A 125 3.45 -5.47 6.68
C LEU A 125 3.69 -6.11 5.32
N GLN A 126 3.24 -7.35 5.12
CA GLN A 126 3.39 -8.06 3.86
C GLN A 126 2.69 -7.30 2.71
N HIS A 127 1.48 -6.82 2.96
CA HIS A 127 0.66 -6.10 2.00
C HIS A 127 1.33 -4.78 1.56
N LEU A 128 1.75 -3.94 2.50
CA LEU A 128 2.42 -2.66 2.23
C LEU A 128 3.75 -2.85 1.47
N ILE A 129 4.51 -3.90 1.80
CA ILE A 129 5.73 -4.23 1.04
C ILE A 129 5.39 -4.64 -0.41
N GLN A 130 4.34 -5.45 -0.60
CA GLN A 130 3.91 -5.84 -1.94
C GLN A 130 3.39 -4.66 -2.75
N GLN A 131 2.69 -3.72 -2.12
CA GLN A 131 2.23 -2.49 -2.76
C GLN A 131 3.41 -1.61 -3.21
N ASN A 132 4.41 -1.42 -2.36
CA ASN A 132 5.65 -0.70 -2.70
C ASN A 132 6.32 -1.26 -3.95
N ILE A 133 6.51 -2.58 -3.97
CA ILE A 133 7.09 -3.29 -5.10
C ILE A 133 6.20 -3.13 -6.34
N GLY A 134 4.88 -3.31 -6.20
CA GLY A 134 3.93 -3.19 -7.30
C GLY A 134 3.95 -1.81 -7.97
N ILE A 135 3.94 -0.74 -7.17
CA ILE A 135 3.98 0.64 -7.66
C ILE A 135 5.32 0.94 -8.33
N LEU A 136 6.45 0.52 -7.73
CA LEU A 136 7.76 0.66 -8.36
C LEU A 136 7.80 -0.01 -9.75
N LEU A 137 7.29 -1.24 -9.84
CA LEU A 137 7.20 -1.97 -11.10
C LEU A 137 6.30 -1.29 -12.15
N LEU A 138 5.27 -0.54 -11.73
CA LEU A 138 4.46 0.27 -12.65
C LEU A 138 5.22 1.50 -13.17
N TYR A 139 6.12 2.07 -12.34
CA TYR A 139 6.96 3.19 -12.76
C TYR A 139 8.07 2.79 -13.73
N HIS A 140 8.57 1.57 -13.64
CA HIS A 140 9.53 1.03 -14.61
C HIS A 140 8.94 0.98 -16.02
N ASN A 141 9.67 1.52 -16.99
CA ASN A 141 9.32 1.45 -18.39
C ASN A 141 10.26 0.47 -19.10
N GLN A 142 9.92 -0.82 -19.00
CA GLN A 142 10.60 -1.87 -19.75
C GLN A 142 10.52 -1.50 -21.24
N ASN A 143 11.68 -1.44 -21.93
CA ASN A 143 11.89 -1.01 -23.33
C ASN A 143 12.33 0.45 -23.55
N GLN A 144 12.71 1.18 -22.52
CA GLN A 144 13.23 2.56 -22.65
C GLN A 144 14.72 2.70 -22.28
N GLY A 145 15.46 1.59 -22.12
CA GLY A 145 16.87 1.63 -21.75
C GLY A 145 17.12 2.17 -20.33
N GLU A 146 16.17 1.95 -19.42
CA GLU A 146 16.25 2.39 -18.03
C GLU A 146 17.11 1.46 -17.18
N ALA A 147 17.76 2.01 -16.14
CA ALA A 147 18.51 1.26 -15.16
C ALA A 147 17.54 0.49 -14.24
N ILE A 148 17.23 -0.75 -14.63
CA ILE A 148 16.34 -1.65 -13.89
C ILE A 148 17.15 -2.80 -13.31
N VAL A 149 17.23 -2.85 -11.98
CA VAL A 149 17.91 -3.92 -11.22
C VAL A 149 17.13 -5.23 -11.32
N ASP A 150 17.79 -6.38 -11.15
CA ASP A 150 17.11 -7.67 -11.11
C ASP A 150 15.96 -7.66 -10.09
N ARG A 151 14.84 -8.27 -10.48
CA ARG A 151 13.60 -8.28 -9.70
C ARG A 151 13.81 -8.83 -8.29
N THR A 152 14.67 -9.84 -8.12
CA THR A 152 14.93 -10.42 -6.81
C THR A 152 15.67 -9.43 -5.92
N THR A 153 16.73 -8.81 -6.44
CA THR A 153 17.48 -7.78 -5.70
C THR A 153 16.58 -6.59 -5.36
N GLU A 154 15.79 -6.09 -6.32
CA GLU A 154 14.87 -4.97 -6.13
C GLU A 154 13.84 -5.26 -5.04
N MET A 155 13.20 -6.43 -5.07
CA MET A 155 12.23 -6.83 -4.04
C MET A 155 12.88 -6.99 -2.66
N ARG A 156 14.04 -7.66 -2.59
CA ARG A 156 14.72 -7.93 -1.32
C ARG A 156 15.28 -6.66 -0.68
N SER A 157 15.73 -5.70 -1.49
CA SER A 157 16.20 -4.40 -1.01
C SER A 157 15.13 -3.56 -0.33
N GLN A 158 13.84 -3.83 -0.60
CA GLN A 158 12.70 -3.20 0.07
C GLN A 158 12.16 -4.05 1.23
N GLN A 159 12.07 -5.37 1.03
CA GLN A 159 11.59 -6.31 2.06
C GLN A 159 12.48 -6.33 3.31
N ALA A 160 13.80 -6.39 3.13
CA ALA A 160 14.71 -6.58 4.24
C ALA A 160 14.72 -5.38 5.22
N PRO A 161 14.80 -4.11 4.76
CA PRO A 161 14.62 -2.95 5.64
C PRO A 161 13.26 -2.92 6.34
N ALA A 162 12.16 -3.22 5.62
CA ALA A 162 10.82 -3.25 6.20
C ALA A 162 10.71 -4.28 7.33
N ILE A 163 11.23 -5.49 7.14
CA ILE A 163 11.26 -6.54 8.16
C ILE A 163 12.14 -6.12 9.34
N PHE A 164 13.32 -5.55 9.09
CA PHE A 164 14.21 -5.06 10.15
C PHE A 164 13.51 -4.03 11.04
N PHE A 165 12.92 -2.99 10.43
CA PHE A 165 12.23 -1.95 11.19
C PHE A 165 10.97 -2.48 11.89
N ALA A 166 10.15 -3.29 11.22
CA ALA A 166 8.94 -3.86 11.82
C ALA A 166 9.27 -4.83 12.97
N ALA A 167 10.36 -5.60 12.89
CA ALA A 167 10.79 -6.48 13.96
C ALA A 167 11.11 -5.71 15.27
N ILE A 168 11.64 -4.49 15.16
CA ILE A 168 11.86 -3.60 16.32
C ILE A 168 10.54 -3.28 17.01
N LEU A 169 9.50 -2.94 16.25
CA LEU A 169 8.16 -2.69 16.79
C LEU A 169 7.56 -3.95 17.41
N TYR A 170 7.59 -5.07 16.70
CA TYR A 170 6.91 -6.29 17.13
C TYR A 170 7.54 -6.82 18.41
N TRP A 171 8.85 -6.69 18.53
CA TRP A 171 9.57 -6.97 19.76
C TRP A 171 9.06 -6.13 20.93
N ARG A 172 9.03 -4.80 20.77
CA ARG A 172 8.56 -3.87 21.81
C ARG A 172 7.10 -4.09 22.20
N HIS A 173 6.24 -4.42 21.24
CA HIS A 173 4.79 -4.50 21.45
C HIS A 173 4.33 -5.87 21.99
N PHE A 174 4.88 -6.97 21.48
CA PHE A 174 4.39 -8.32 21.80
C PHE A 174 5.30 -9.11 22.74
N PHE A 175 6.62 -8.87 22.71
CA PHE A 175 7.60 -9.73 23.40
C PHE A 175 8.24 -9.06 24.62
N GLY A 176 8.04 -7.75 24.81
CA GLY A 176 8.53 -7.02 25.98
C GLY A 176 10.07 -6.95 26.04
N SER A 177 10.64 -7.22 27.22
CA SER A 177 12.09 -7.16 27.47
C SER A 177 12.70 -8.55 27.74
N PRO A 178 12.94 -9.40 26.71
CA PRO A 178 13.78 -10.59 26.85
C PRO A 178 15.24 -10.22 27.13
N SER A 179 16.12 -11.23 27.29
CA SER A 179 17.54 -10.98 27.50
C SER A 179 18.07 -10.02 26.41
N PHE A 180 18.59 -8.89 26.87
CA PHE A 180 19.04 -7.76 26.05
C PHE A 180 19.96 -8.18 24.89
N TRP A 181 20.69 -9.28 25.07
CA TRP A 181 21.60 -9.86 24.11
C TRP A 181 20.93 -10.56 22.92
N VAL A 182 19.87 -11.33 23.13
CA VAL A 182 19.17 -12.04 22.03
C VAL A 182 18.54 -11.03 21.08
N TYR A 183 17.91 -10.00 21.63
CA TYR A 183 17.35 -8.90 20.85
C TYR A 183 18.41 -8.21 19.98
N LYS A 184 19.55 -7.84 20.58
CA LYS A 184 20.65 -7.18 19.87
C LYS A 184 21.22 -8.05 18.78
N LEU A 185 21.42 -9.35 19.05
CA LEU A 185 21.94 -10.28 18.06
C LEU A 185 21.00 -10.40 16.86
N ILE A 186 19.70 -10.62 17.10
CA ILE A 186 18.69 -10.67 16.03
C ILE A 186 18.65 -9.34 15.28
N GLY A 187 18.69 -8.21 15.99
CA GLY A 187 18.71 -6.87 15.40
C GLY A 187 19.91 -6.65 14.49
N ILE A 188 21.11 -7.06 14.91
CA ILE A 188 22.36 -6.97 14.11
C ILE A 188 22.25 -7.85 12.86
N ILE A 189 21.74 -9.08 12.99
CA ILE A 189 21.55 -9.99 11.84
C ILE A 189 20.58 -9.38 10.83
N LEU A 190 19.42 -8.90 11.30
CA LEU A 190 18.41 -8.28 10.43
C LEU A 190 18.93 -6.98 9.80
N PHE A 191 19.69 -6.17 10.53
CA PHE A 191 20.35 -4.97 9.99
C PHE A 191 21.37 -5.32 8.92
N GLY A 192 22.26 -6.29 9.17
CA GLY A 192 23.24 -6.76 8.19
C GLY A 192 22.59 -7.28 6.92
N PHE A 193 21.49 -8.03 7.06
CA PHE A 193 20.69 -8.52 5.94
C PHE A 193 20.04 -7.38 5.15
N ALA A 194 19.46 -6.39 5.83
CA ALA A 194 18.90 -5.19 5.19
C ALA A 194 19.97 -4.37 4.44
N ALA A 195 21.09 -4.08 5.11
CA ALA A 195 22.20 -3.34 4.55
C ALA A 195 22.80 -4.03 3.33
N TYR A 196 22.96 -5.37 3.37
CA TYR A 196 23.44 -6.16 2.25
C TYR A 196 22.57 -5.99 1.00
N PHE A 197 21.24 -6.13 1.10
CA PHE A 197 20.37 -6.02 -0.07
C PHE A 197 20.26 -4.59 -0.60
N VAL A 198 20.28 -3.58 0.27
CA VAL A 198 20.33 -2.17 -0.16
C VAL A 198 21.64 -1.87 -0.88
N ALA A 199 22.78 -2.30 -0.33
CA ALA A 199 24.09 -2.12 -0.97
C ALA A 199 24.15 -2.86 -2.32
N LYS A 200 23.66 -4.11 -2.37
CA LYS A 200 23.58 -4.89 -3.60
C LYS A 200 22.77 -4.17 -4.68
N TYR A 201 21.59 -3.63 -4.33
CA TYR A 201 20.79 -2.83 -5.25
C TYR A 201 21.56 -1.63 -5.79
N LEU A 202 22.19 -0.84 -4.90
CA LEU A 202 22.94 0.35 -5.29
C LEU A 202 24.13 0.03 -6.20
N ILE A 203 24.84 -1.07 -5.95
CA ILE A 203 25.96 -1.53 -6.78
C ILE A 203 25.46 -1.93 -8.17
N GLU A 204 24.40 -2.74 -8.25
CA GLU A 204 23.80 -3.19 -9.52
C GLU A 204 23.24 -2.00 -10.32
N PHE A 205 22.51 -1.11 -9.66
CA PHE A 205 21.98 0.12 -10.26
C PHE A 205 23.10 1.02 -10.79
N SER A 206 24.15 1.26 -9.99
CA SER A 206 25.30 2.08 -10.40
C SER A 206 26.08 1.45 -11.55
N LYS A 207 26.13 0.12 -11.64
CA LYS A 207 26.71 -0.57 -12.80
C LYS A 207 25.88 -0.29 -14.05
N LEU A 208 24.56 -0.47 -14.00
CA LEU A 208 23.67 -0.21 -15.14
C LEU A 208 23.78 1.24 -15.64
N VAL A 209 23.82 2.21 -14.72
CA VAL A 209 23.97 3.63 -15.07
C VAL A 209 25.33 3.91 -15.73
N ARG A 210 26.42 3.30 -15.23
CA ARG A 210 27.75 3.39 -15.87
C ARG A 210 27.78 2.72 -17.25
N ASP A 211 27.00 1.66 -17.43
CA ASP A 211 26.85 0.96 -18.70
C ASP A 211 25.91 1.71 -19.68
N GLY A 212 25.49 2.95 -19.34
CA GLY A 212 24.73 3.85 -20.21
C GLY A 212 23.21 3.80 -20.03
N ALA A 213 22.69 3.03 -19.07
CA ALA A 213 21.27 2.99 -18.79
C ALA A 213 20.77 4.30 -18.15
N ALA A 214 19.57 4.74 -18.54
CA ALA A 214 18.97 5.97 -18.04
C ALA A 214 18.41 5.83 -16.62
N VAL A 215 18.57 6.87 -15.80
CA VAL A 215 18.00 6.96 -14.45
C VAL A 215 16.54 7.38 -14.55
N ASN A 216 15.62 6.48 -14.20
CA ASN A 216 14.22 6.80 -13.96
C ASN A 216 14.08 7.42 -12.56
N VAL A 217 14.01 8.76 -12.52
CA VAL A 217 14.03 9.52 -11.26
C VAL A 217 12.82 9.21 -10.37
N PRO A 218 11.58 9.15 -10.89
CA PRO A 218 10.43 8.67 -10.13
C PRO A 218 10.64 7.30 -9.49
N ALA A 219 11.09 6.30 -10.27
CA ALA A 219 11.30 4.94 -9.77
C ALA A 219 12.36 4.90 -8.67
N LEU A 220 13.49 5.60 -8.86
CA LEU A 220 14.55 5.68 -7.85
C LEU A 220 14.06 6.34 -6.55
N ALA A 221 13.24 7.40 -6.66
CA ALA A 221 12.64 8.03 -5.50
C ALA A 221 11.69 7.08 -4.77
N PHE A 222 10.81 6.34 -5.47
CA PHE A 222 9.95 5.33 -4.84
C PHE A 222 10.75 4.24 -4.16
N TRP A 223 11.80 3.73 -4.80
CA TRP A 223 12.67 2.73 -4.19
C TRP A 223 13.29 3.25 -2.88
N ALA A 224 13.88 4.45 -2.90
CA ALA A 224 14.51 5.05 -1.73
C ALA A 224 13.51 5.26 -0.58
N LEU A 225 12.29 5.72 -0.92
CA LEU A 225 11.22 5.88 0.05
C LEU A 225 10.75 4.55 0.62
N SER A 226 10.61 3.50 -0.20
CA SER A 226 10.25 2.16 0.26
C SER A 226 11.25 1.57 1.26
N VAL A 227 12.56 1.87 1.10
CA VAL A 227 13.61 1.45 2.03
C VAL A 227 13.43 2.07 3.42
N VAL A 228 12.99 3.34 3.47
CA VAL A 228 12.85 4.09 4.74
C VAL A 228 11.40 4.20 5.22
N ALA A 229 10.42 3.68 4.48
CA ALA A 229 9.01 3.85 4.80
C ALA A 229 8.66 3.36 6.22
N PHE A 230 9.28 2.27 6.66
CA PHE A 230 9.06 1.67 7.98
C PHE A 230 9.96 2.24 9.08
N LEU A 231 10.75 3.29 8.81
CA LEU A 231 11.56 3.97 9.81
C LEU A 231 10.77 4.32 11.10
N PRO A 232 9.49 4.75 11.05
CA PRO A 232 8.73 5.03 12.27
C PRO A 232 8.62 3.84 13.24
N CYS A 233 8.66 2.59 12.76
CA CYS A 233 8.69 1.40 13.63
C CYS A 233 9.88 1.39 14.59
N ALA A 234 11.01 2.01 14.22
CA ALA A 234 12.17 2.14 15.09
C ALA A 234 12.08 3.33 16.07
N TYR A 235 11.39 4.41 15.71
CA TYR A 235 11.46 5.71 16.41
C TYR A 235 10.17 6.21 17.07
N LEU A 236 8.97 5.78 16.64
CA LEU A 236 7.68 6.28 17.15
C LEU A 236 7.03 5.46 18.27
N GLY A 237 7.67 4.40 18.77
CA GLY A 237 7.26 3.76 20.03
C GLY A 237 5.94 2.98 19.98
N ASN A 238 5.52 2.50 21.16
CA ASN A 238 4.85 1.21 21.41
C ASN A 238 3.47 0.92 20.78
N LYS A 239 2.91 1.79 19.95
CA LYS A 239 1.60 1.59 19.32
C LYS A 239 1.75 1.25 17.83
N PRO A 240 1.08 0.20 17.35
CA PRO A 240 1.08 -0.15 15.93
C PRO A 240 0.70 1.02 15.02
N ASP A 241 -0.36 1.76 15.36
CA ASP A 241 -0.90 2.87 14.54
C ASP A 241 0.16 3.96 14.24
N ASP A 242 1.02 4.29 15.19
CA ASP A 242 2.04 5.34 15.03
C ASP A 242 3.17 4.89 14.07
N CYS A 243 3.48 3.59 14.08
CA CYS A 243 4.62 3.02 13.36
C CYS A 243 4.34 2.76 11.88
N PHE A 244 3.06 2.59 11.52
CA PHE A 244 2.63 2.45 10.13
C PHE A 244 2.16 3.78 9.52
N LEU A 245 2.31 4.91 10.21
CA LEU A 245 1.87 6.23 9.75
C LEU A 245 2.39 6.61 8.35
N ILE A 246 3.72 6.56 8.14
CA ILE A 246 4.33 6.87 6.83
C ILE A 246 3.85 5.89 5.75
N PRO A 247 3.99 4.55 5.91
CA PRO A 247 3.62 3.64 4.84
C PRO A 247 2.12 3.66 4.57
N LEU A 248 1.26 3.74 5.59
CA LEU A 248 -0.20 3.81 5.39
C LEU A 248 -0.60 5.11 4.68
N THR A 249 -0.10 6.26 5.12
CA THR A 249 -0.41 7.55 4.47
C THR A 249 0.03 7.53 3.02
N MET A 250 1.26 7.08 2.75
CA MET A 250 1.76 6.99 1.38
C MET A 250 0.88 6.07 0.53
N HIS A 251 0.64 4.84 1.00
CA HIS A 251 -0.06 3.82 0.22
C HIS A 251 -1.52 4.14 -0.02
N TRP A 252 -2.24 4.64 0.98
CA TRP A 252 -3.66 4.92 0.82
C TRP A 252 -3.91 5.95 -0.28
N PHE A 253 -3.13 7.03 -0.33
CA PHE A 253 -3.27 8.03 -1.39
C PHE A 253 -2.83 7.51 -2.76
N GLN A 254 -1.73 6.75 -2.82
CA GLN A 254 -1.27 6.10 -4.05
C GLN A 254 -2.37 5.19 -4.62
N TYR A 255 -3.00 4.43 -3.73
CA TYR A 255 -4.11 3.56 -4.08
C TYR A 255 -5.36 4.30 -4.49
N ILE A 256 -5.71 5.39 -3.81
CA ILE A 256 -6.83 6.25 -4.24
C ILE A 256 -6.56 6.76 -5.65
N GLY A 257 -5.34 7.21 -5.95
CA GLY A 257 -4.95 7.63 -7.30
C GLY A 257 -5.09 6.52 -8.35
N LEU A 258 -4.49 5.34 -8.08
CA LEU A 258 -4.58 4.17 -8.97
C LEU A 258 -6.03 3.78 -9.23
N ASN A 259 -6.83 3.70 -8.18
CA ASN A 259 -8.21 3.27 -8.26
C ASN A 259 -9.12 4.32 -8.88
N TYR A 260 -8.94 5.60 -8.57
CA TYR A 260 -9.64 6.70 -9.23
C TYR A 260 -9.41 6.64 -10.73
N MET A 261 -8.15 6.48 -11.16
CA MET A 261 -7.82 6.37 -12.59
C MET A 261 -8.37 5.09 -13.22
N LEU A 262 -8.32 3.95 -12.52
CA LEU A 262 -8.93 2.70 -12.99
C LEU A 262 -10.43 2.86 -13.19
N VAL A 263 -11.12 3.38 -12.18
CA VAL A 263 -12.58 3.57 -12.19
C VAL A 263 -12.99 4.55 -13.29
N ARG A 264 -12.31 5.70 -13.34
CA ARG A 264 -12.52 6.73 -14.37
C ARG A 264 -12.28 6.23 -15.79
N ASN A 265 -11.38 5.28 -15.99
CA ASN A 265 -11.06 4.79 -17.34
C ASN A 265 -11.84 3.52 -17.72
N LYS A 266 -12.20 2.68 -16.74
CA LYS A 266 -12.84 1.39 -16.97
C LYS A 266 -14.36 1.45 -16.81
N TYR A 267 -14.90 2.09 -15.78
CA TYR A 267 -16.31 1.97 -15.39
C TYR A 267 -17.14 3.25 -15.64
N VAL A 268 -16.79 4.06 -16.63
CA VAL A 268 -17.63 5.20 -17.06
C VAL A 268 -18.95 4.68 -17.59
N GLU A 269 -20.07 5.39 -17.35
CA GLU A 269 -21.42 4.97 -17.77
C GLU A 269 -21.54 4.64 -19.26
N THR A 270 -20.70 5.23 -20.10
CA THR A 270 -20.64 4.99 -21.54
C THR A 270 -19.78 3.78 -21.93
N SER A 271 -19.19 3.06 -20.97
CA SER A 271 -18.31 1.91 -21.24
C SER A 271 -19.09 0.60 -21.18
N ASP A 272 -18.74 -0.34 -22.07
CA ASP A 272 -19.24 -1.73 -22.01
C ASP A 272 -18.94 -2.40 -20.66
N HIS A 273 -17.97 -1.86 -19.92
CA HIS A 273 -17.55 -2.41 -18.64
C HIS A 273 -18.41 -1.97 -17.45
N ALA A 274 -19.17 -0.88 -17.53
CA ALA A 274 -20.09 -0.45 -16.48
C ALA A 274 -21.16 -1.52 -16.18
N SER A 275 -21.57 -2.26 -17.21
CA SER A 275 -22.51 -3.38 -17.10
C SER A 275 -22.01 -4.60 -16.31
N ASN A 276 -20.70 -4.68 -16.04
CA ASN A 276 -20.15 -5.77 -15.23
C ASN A 276 -20.38 -5.54 -13.73
N LEU A 277 -20.80 -4.35 -13.30
CA LEU A 277 -21.12 -4.06 -11.91
C LEU A 277 -22.59 -4.44 -11.62
N PRO A 278 -22.89 -4.99 -10.44
CA PRO A 278 -24.22 -5.48 -10.08
C PRO A 278 -25.28 -4.38 -10.02
N MET A 279 -24.87 -3.12 -9.87
CA MET A 279 -25.77 -1.96 -9.83
C MET A 279 -25.31 -0.91 -10.85
N LEU A 280 -25.84 -1.05 -12.07
CA LEU A 280 -25.59 -0.20 -13.25
C LEU A 280 -25.75 1.32 -13.00
N LYS A 281 -26.50 1.72 -11.96
CA LYS A 281 -26.87 3.12 -11.68
C LYS A 281 -26.14 3.73 -10.49
N ILE A 282 -25.31 2.98 -9.76
CA ILE A 282 -24.54 3.56 -8.66
C ILE A 282 -23.24 4.08 -9.24
N SER A 283 -23.08 5.41 -9.20
CA SER A 283 -21.81 6.05 -9.54
C SER A 283 -20.68 5.39 -8.74
N PRO A 284 -19.62 4.89 -9.39
CA PRO A 284 -18.47 4.37 -8.68
C PRO A 284 -17.84 5.36 -7.68
N VAL A 285 -17.97 6.66 -7.95
CA VAL A 285 -17.55 7.70 -7.01
C VAL A 285 -18.43 7.70 -5.75
N LEU A 286 -19.74 7.49 -5.89
CA LEU A 286 -20.64 7.40 -4.75
C LEU A 286 -20.34 6.19 -3.86
N LEU A 287 -20.11 5.01 -4.43
CA LEU A 287 -19.77 3.82 -3.64
C LEU A 287 -18.43 4.00 -2.92
N PHE A 288 -17.44 4.61 -3.57
CA PHE A 288 -16.17 5.01 -2.95
C PHE A 288 -16.39 5.89 -1.71
N VAL A 289 -17.24 6.91 -1.82
CA VAL A 289 -17.53 7.83 -0.72
C VAL A 289 -18.29 7.15 0.42
N VAL A 290 -19.31 6.34 0.10
CA VAL A 290 -20.13 5.65 1.11
C VAL A 290 -19.31 4.64 1.89
N THR A 291 -18.52 3.81 1.21
CA THR A 291 -17.64 2.83 1.88
C THR A 291 -16.59 3.51 2.76
N GLY A 292 -16.01 4.62 2.29
CA GLY A 292 -15.14 5.47 3.09
C GLY A 292 -15.80 6.00 4.35
N ALA A 293 -16.99 6.60 4.23
CA ALA A 293 -17.73 7.15 5.36
C ALA A 293 -18.11 6.09 6.40
N VAL A 294 -18.56 4.91 5.97
CA VAL A 294 -18.91 3.80 6.87
C VAL A 294 -17.69 3.30 7.65
N GLY A 295 -16.55 3.10 6.98
CA GLY A 295 -15.34 2.63 7.66
C GLY A 295 -14.82 3.63 8.68
N ILE A 296 -14.87 4.93 8.37
CA ILE A 296 -14.53 6.01 9.32
C ILE A 296 -15.50 6.00 10.51
N GLY A 297 -16.80 5.84 10.26
CA GLY A 297 -17.80 5.75 11.32
C GLY A 297 -17.51 4.62 12.31
N ILE A 298 -17.16 3.42 11.81
CA ILE A 298 -16.79 2.27 12.64
C ILE A 298 -15.56 2.59 13.50
N LEU A 299 -14.53 3.18 12.91
CA LEU A 299 -13.29 3.55 13.60
C LEU A 299 -13.52 4.57 14.72
N ILE A 300 -14.26 5.63 14.42
CA ILE A 300 -14.66 6.64 15.40
C ILE A 300 -15.42 5.97 16.56
N LEU A 301 -16.36 5.07 16.25
CA LEU A 301 -17.12 4.34 17.28
C LEU A 301 -16.23 3.46 18.16
N ILE A 302 -15.23 2.78 17.59
CA ILE A 302 -14.26 1.99 18.36
C ILE A 302 -13.47 2.92 19.30
N LYS A 303 -12.87 3.98 18.78
CA LYS A 303 -12.01 4.89 19.55
C LYS A 303 -12.80 5.65 20.62
N LEU A 304 -14.00 6.13 20.31
CA LEU A 304 -14.89 6.75 21.31
C LEU A 304 -15.36 5.71 22.33
N GLY A 305 -15.76 4.53 21.89
CA GLY A 305 -16.19 3.43 22.75
C GLY A 305 -15.13 3.03 23.78
N MET A 306 -13.86 2.99 23.39
CA MET A 306 -12.74 2.73 24.30
C MET A 306 -12.54 3.79 25.39
N ASN A 307 -13.04 5.02 25.19
CA ASN A 307 -12.82 6.16 26.09
C ASN A 307 -14.07 6.55 26.90
N VAL A 308 -15.25 6.01 26.57
CA VAL A 308 -16.52 6.33 27.25
C VAL A 308 -16.83 5.27 28.30
N LYS A 309 -17.01 5.71 29.56
CA LYS A 309 -17.47 4.83 30.65
C LYS A 309 -18.89 4.34 30.36
N GLY A 310 -19.13 3.03 30.49
CA GLY A 310 -20.45 2.41 30.32
C GLY A 310 -20.69 1.76 28.94
N VAL A 311 -19.77 1.89 27.99
CA VAL A 311 -19.83 1.13 26.74
C VAL A 311 -19.43 -0.32 27.01
N SER A 312 -20.21 -1.28 26.49
CA SER A 312 -19.94 -2.71 26.65
C SER A 312 -18.57 -3.09 26.06
N PRO A 313 -17.65 -3.69 26.85
CA PRO A 313 -16.37 -4.17 26.34
C PRO A 313 -16.54 -5.18 25.19
N LEU A 314 -17.58 -6.02 25.26
CA LEU A 314 -17.90 -6.98 24.21
C LEU A 314 -18.27 -6.27 22.89
N ALA A 315 -19.05 -5.19 22.96
CA ALA A 315 -19.41 -4.42 21.76
C ALA A 315 -18.16 -3.80 21.10
N ILE A 316 -17.22 -3.28 21.89
CA ILE A 316 -15.94 -2.75 21.39
C ILE A 316 -15.11 -3.85 20.73
N GLN A 317 -15.02 -5.03 21.35
CA GLN A 317 -14.27 -6.17 20.79
C GLN A 317 -14.89 -6.69 19.48
N VAL A 318 -16.23 -6.74 19.38
CA VAL A 318 -16.93 -7.11 18.15
C VAL A 318 -16.67 -6.09 17.04
N LEU A 319 -16.72 -4.79 17.35
CA LEU A 319 -16.40 -3.74 16.39
C LEU A 319 -14.92 -3.80 15.96
N ALA A 320 -14.00 -3.98 16.91
CA ALA A 320 -12.57 -4.12 16.61
C ALA A 320 -12.28 -5.34 15.73
N GLY A 321 -12.88 -6.48 16.04
CA GLY A 321 -12.75 -7.69 15.22
C GLY A 321 -13.41 -7.57 13.86
N THR A 322 -14.51 -6.82 13.75
CA THR A 322 -15.14 -6.48 12.46
C THR A 322 -14.20 -5.61 11.62
N TYR A 323 -13.61 -4.57 12.21
CA TYR A 323 -12.66 -3.70 11.54
C TYR A 323 -11.40 -4.46 11.07
N MET A 324 -10.78 -5.26 11.94
CA MET A 324 -9.62 -6.09 11.58
C MET A 324 -9.97 -7.14 10.52
N GLY A 325 -11.18 -7.72 10.61
CA GLY A 325 -11.72 -8.62 9.60
C GLY A 325 -11.80 -7.93 8.23
N ILE A 326 -12.47 -6.78 8.15
CA ILE A 326 -12.57 -6.00 6.90
C ILE A 326 -11.19 -5.62 6.35
N ALA A 327 -10.26 -5.20 7.21
CA ALA A 327 -8.89 -4.89 6.79
C ALA A 327 -8.18 -6.12 6.18
N ASN A 328 -8.28 -7.29 6.82
CA ASN A 328 -7.72 -8.53 6.31
C ASN A 328 -8.39 -8.98 4.99
N LEU A 329 -9.70 -8.78 4.86
CA LEU A 329 -10.42 -9.04 3.59
C LEU A 329 -9.97 -8.11 2.48
N HIS A 330 -9.76 -6.83 2.81
CA HIS A 330 -9.20 -5.88 1.87
C HIS A 330 -7.83 -6.36 1.37
N TYR A 331 -6.90 -6.70 2.27
CA TYR A 331 -5.57 -7.22 1.88
C TYR A 331 -5.66 -8.45 0.97
N LEU A 332 -6.63 -9.33 1.24
CA LEU A 332 -6.87 -10.52 0.44
C LEU A 332 -7.37 -10.17 -0.97
N HIS A 333 -8.39 -9.34 -1.08
CA HIS A 333 -8.99 -8.94 -2.36
C HIS A 333 -8.00 -8.14 -3.21
N ASP A 334 -7.18 -7.31 -2.57
CA ASP A 334 -6.16 -6.53 -3.24
C ASP A 334 -5.14 -7.45 -3.94
N ALA A 335 -4.78 -8.57 -3.31
CA ALA A 335 -3.90 -9.57 -3.91
C ALA A 335 -4.47 -10.24 -5.17
N PHE A 336 -5.77 -10.11 -5.47
CA PHE A 336 -6.35 -10.53 -6.75
C PHE A 336 -6.34 -9.43 -7.80
N LEU A 337 -6.59 -8.19 -7.38
CA LEU A 337 -6.64 -7.04 -8.28
C LEU A 337 -5.24 -6.75 -8.83
N TRP A 338 -4.22 -6.70 -7.98
CA TRP A 338 -2.87 -6.26 -8.36
C TRP A 338 -1.95 -7.39 -8.80
N ARG A 339 -2.51 -8.58 -9.06
CA ARG A 339 -1.75 -9.78 -9.44
C ARG A 339 -1.38 -9.77 -10.91
N PHE A 340 -0.59 -8.79 -11.37
CA PHE A 340 -0.20 -8.65 -12.79
C PHE A 340 0.64 -9.81 -13.35
N ARG A 341 1.03 -10.80 -12.55
CA ARG A 341 1.51 -12.10 -13.07
C ARG A 341 0.41 -12.93 -13.74
N GLU A 342 -0.85 -12.72 -13.37
CA GLU A 342 -2.00 -13.34 -14.00
C GLU A 342 -2.38 -12.61 -15.28
N GLU A 343 -2.60 -13.37 -16.35
CA GLU A 343 -3.00 -12.83 -17.64
C GLU A 343 -4.34 -12.08 -17.55
N HIS A 344 -5.30 -12.62 -16.79
CA HIS A 344 -6.59 -11.99 -16.56
C HIS A 344 -6.46 -10.56 -16.01
N ALA A 345 -5.63 -10.37 -14.97
CA ALA A 345 -5.39 -9.07 -14.37
C ALA A 345 -4.71 -8.10 -15.35
N ARG A 346 -3.72 -8.59 -16.13
CA ARG A 346 -3.07 -7.79 -17.18
C ARG A 346 -4.03 -7.36 -18.28
N LYS A 347 -5.03 -8.17 -18.64
CA LYS A 347 -6.00 -7.82 -19.68
C LYS A 347 -7.09 -6.88 -19.19
N THR A 348 -7.49 -7.00 -17.93
CA THR A 348 -8.68 -6.31 -17.40
C THR A 348 -8.40 -5.03 -16.62
N ILE A 349 -7.14 -4.76 -16.26
CA ILE A 349 -6.77 -3.63 -15.39
C ILE A 349 -5.66 -2.79 -16.03
N LEU A 350 -4.54 -3.41 -16.41
CA LEU A 350 -3.35 -2.71 -16.88
C LEU A 350 -3.60 -1.74 -18.06
N PRO A 351 -4.46 -2.03 -19.06
CA PRO A 351 -4.73 -1.12 -20.17
C PRO A 351 -5.38 0.19 -19.72
N PHE A 352 -6.18 0.14 -18.65
CA PHE A 352 -6.88 1.30 -18.10
C PHE A 352 -5.98 2.14 -17.20
N LEU A 353 -5.01 1.52 -16.53
CA LEU A 353 -3.99 2.23 -15.75
C LEU A 353 -2.94 2.91 -16.65
N MET A 354 -2.54 2.26 -17.74
CA MET A 354 -1.46 2.74 -18.61
C MET A 354 -1.96 3.57 -19.80
N SER A 355 -3.24 3.97 -19.80
CA SER A 355 -3.90 4.64 -20.92
C SER A 355 -3.23 5.98 -21.27
N TYR A 356 -2.78 6.73 -20.26
CA TYR A 356 -2.10 8.02 -20.43
C TYR A 356 -0.76 7.86 -21.16
N ARG A 357 0.10 6.93 -20.72
CA ARG A 357 1.39 6.65 -21.37
C ARG A 357 1.23 6.22 -22.82
N LYS A 358 0.23 5.39 -23.11
CA LYS A 358 -0.07 4.98 -24.49
C LYS A 358 -0.45 6.16 -25.37
N LYS A 359 -1.26 7.09 -24.86
CA LYS A 359 -1.60 8.33 -25.58
C LYS A 359 -0.37 9.18 -25.86
N GLN A 360 0.51 9.36 -24.87
CA GLN A 360 1.75 10.12 -25.07
C GLN A 360 2.68 9.49 -26.11
N GLN A 361 2.82 8.16 -26.09
CA GLN A 361 3.61 7.44 -27.10
C GLN A 361 3.02 7.58 -28.50
N ALA A 362 1.69 7.48 -28.63
CA ALA A 362 1.01 7.64 -29.92
C ALA A 362 1.07 9.08 -30.47
N SER A 363 1.20 10.09 -29.61
CA SER A 363 1.38 11.49 -30.02
C SER A 363 2.84 11.88 -30.32
N ALA A 364 3.80 11.02 -29.95
CA ALA A 364 5.23 11.25 -30.16
C ALA A 364 5.82 10.43 -31.33
N ALA A 365 5.03 9.49 -31.88
CA ALA A 365 5.29 8.76 -33.11
C ALA A 365 4.52 9.43 -34.25
#